data_AF-A0ABD4UT09-F1
#
_entry.id   AF-A0ABD4UT09-F1
#
_cell.length_a   1.000
_cell.length_b   1.000
_cell.length_c   1.000
_cell.angle_alpha   90.00
_cell.angle_beta   90.00
_cell.angle_gamma   90.00
#
_symmetry.space_group_name_H-M   'P 1'
#
loop_
_entity.id
_entity.type
_entity.pdbx_description
1 polymer ?
#
loop_
_entity_poly.entity_id
_entity_poly.type
_entity_poly.pdbx_seq_one_letter_code
_entity_poly.pdbx_strand_id
1 'polypeptide(L)'
;VDRLSEGLADTGERLSPADGERIVRLVAHHVGGEVHAGAPRVSAELPETGERFECLLPPVVIAPAFAIRKPAVAVFTLADYVASGIVTREQADLLRLALAARSNILVAGGTSTGKTTLTNALLAEVARTADRVVLIEDTRELQCAAPNLVSLRTR
;
A
#
# COMPACT_ATOMS: atom_id res chain seq x y z
N VAL A 1 2.38 -14.80 7.88
CA VAL A 1 1.96 -13.38 8.06
C VAL A 1 3.20 -12.55 8.29
N ASP A 2 3.29 -11.40 7.62
CA ASP A 2 4.40 -10.44 7.80
C ASP A 2 3.98 -9.34 8.78
N ARG A 3 4.81 -9.08 9.80
CA ARG A 3 4.57 -8.07 10.85
C ARG A 3 5.76 -7.13 10.94
N LEU A 4 5.51 -5.83 11.15
CA LEU A 4 6.56 -4.80 11.25
C LEU A 4 7.66 -5.12 12.29
N SER A 5 7.31 -5.75 13.42
CA SER A 5 8.25 -6.04 14.51
C SER A 5 8.97 -7.37 14.39
N GLU A 6 8.39 -8.35 13.69
CA GLU A 6 8.83 -9.76 13.72
C GLU A 6 9.15 -10.31 12.33
N GLY A 7 8.82 -9.57 11.26
CA GLY A 7 8.92 -10.04 9.88
C GLY A 7 7.93 -11.16 9.56
N LEU A 8 8.31 -12.01 8.61
CA LEU A 8 7.50 -13.12 8.13
C LEU A 8 7.51 -14.29 9.13
N ALA A 9 6.33 -14.67 9.63
CA ALA A 9 6.14 -15.83 10.51
C ALA A 9 5.01 -16.76 10.01
N ASP A 10 5.15 -18.08 10.22
CA ASP A 10 4.06 -19.06 10.06
C ASP A 10 3.04 -18.83 11.18
N THR A 11 1.75 -18.77 10.83
CA THR A 11 0.67 -18.61 11.80
C THR A 11 0.26 -19.93 12.44
N GLY A 12 0.69 -21.08 11.91
CA GLY A 12 0.21 -22.40 12.31
C GLY A 12 -1.19 -22.74 11.80
N GLU A 13 -1.97 -21.72 11.42
CA GLU A 13 -3.27 -21.86 10.78
C GLU A 13 -3.16 -22.62 9.44
N ARG A 14 -4.17 -23.43 9.15
CA ARG A 14 -4.27 -24.21 7.91
C ARG A 14 -5.65 -24.02 7.30
N LEU A 15 -5.70 -23.96 5.98
CA LEU A 15 -6.92 -23.75 5.21
C LEU A 15 -7.08 -24.92 4.23
N SER A 16 -8.28 -25.51 4.15
CA SER A 16 -8.55 -26.53 3.14
C SER A 16 -8.61 -25.90 1.74
N PRO A 17 -8.30 -26.66 0.66
CA PRO A 17 -8.45 -26.14 -0.71
C PRO A 17 -9.87 -25.65 -1.01
N ALA A 18 -10.88 -26.35 -0.48
CA ALA A 18 -12.29 -25.96 -0.64
C ALA A 18 -12.60 -24.62 0.06
N ASP A 19 -12.06 -24.39 1.26
CA ASP A 19 -12.20 -23.10 1.95
C ASP A 19 -11.48 -21.97 1.21
N GLY A 20 -10.27 -22.24 0.71
CA GLY A 20 -9.52 -21.31 -0.12
C GLY A 20 -10.32 -20.88 -1.36
N GLU A 21 -10.86 -21.83 -2.10
CA GLU A 21 -11.69 -21.52 -3.26
C GLU A 21 -12.96 -20.73 -2.89
N ARG A 22 -13.63 -21.09 -1.77
CA ARG A 22 -14.80 -20.36 -1.28
C ARG A 22 -14.49 -18.89 -0.99
N ILE A 23 -13.39 -18.61 -0.28
CA ILE A 23 -12.95 -17.24 0.01
C ILE A 23 -12.72 -16.46 -1.28
N VAL A 24 -12.03 -17.06 -2.24
CA VAL A 24 -11.70 -16.42 -3.52
C VAL A 24 -12.96 -16.08 -4.30
N ARG A 25 -13.92 -17.00 -4.38
CA ARG A 25 -15.21 -16.77 -5.05
C ARG A 25 -16.04 -15.69 -4.37
N LEU A 26 -16.03 -15.63 -3.03
CA LEU A 26 -16.70 -14.56 -2.27
C LEU A 26 -16.11 -13.20 -2.59
N VAL A 27 -14.78 -13.09 -2.61
CA VAL A 27 -14.09 -11.83 -2.95
C VAL A 27 -14.35 -11.43 -4.40
N ALA A 28 -14.28 -12.37 -5.35
CA ALA A 28 -14.58 -12.12 -6.76
C ALA A 28 -16.01 -11.58 -6.94
N HIS A 29 -17.00 -12.24 -6.32
CA HIS A 29 -18.38 -11.79 -6.34
C HIS A 29 -18.54 -10.38 -5.75
N HIS A 30 -17.85 -10.08 -4.64
CA HIS A 30 -17.92 -8.77 -4.00
C HIS A 30 -17.46 -7.64 -4.94
N VAL A 31 -16.42 -7.86 -5.75
CA VAL A 31 -15.92 -6.87 -6.70
C VAL A 31 -16.61 -6.94 -8.08
N GLY A 32 -17.64 -7.78 -8.23
CA GLY A 32 -18.32 -8.01 -9.50
C GLY A 32 -17.45 -8.70 -10.56
N GLY A 33 -16.42 -9.41 -10.13
CA GLY A 33 -15.52 -10.18 -10.98
C GLY A 33 -15.92 -11.64 -11.08
N GLU A 34 -15.51 -12.28 -12.18
CA GLU A 34 -15.64 -13.72 -12.37
C GLU A 34 -14.33 -14.44 -12.08
N VAL A 35 -14.42 -15.65 -11.51
CA VAL A 35 -13.25 -16.48 -11.25
C VAL A 35 -13.53 -17.95 -11.53
N HIS A 36 -12.73 -18.53 -12.41
CA HIS A 36 -12.83 -19.94 -12.85
C HIS A 36 -11.54 -20.35 -13.59
N ALA A 37 -11.43 -21.61 -14.03
CA ALA A 37 -10.23 -22.12 -14.70
C ALA A 37 -9.80 -21.30 -15.94
N GLY A 38 -10.76 -20.78 -16.72
CA GLY A 38 -10.49 -19.88 -17.84
C GLY A 38 -10.15 -18.42 -17.47
N ALA A 39 -10.43 -17.99 -16.23
CA ALA A 39 -10.13 -16.67 -15.70
C ALA A 39 -9.66 -16.82 -14.23
N PRO A 40 -8.46 -17.38 -14.01
CA PRO A 40 -8.07 -17.90 -12.70
C PRO A 40 -7.48 -16.83 -11.77
N ARG A 41 -7.59 -15.55 -12.11
CA ARG A 41 -6.95 -14.43 -11.38
C ARG A 41 -8.00 -13.51 -10.81
N VAL A 42 -7.84 -13.10 -9.56
CA VAL A 42 -8.67 -12.06 -8.93
C VAL A 42 -7.75 -11.02 -8.31
N SER A 43 -7.94 -9.77 -8.72
CA SER A 43 -7.36 -8.59 -8.08
C SER A 43 -8.51 -7.76 -7.52
N ALA A 44 -8.51 -7.53 -6.21
CA ALA A 44 -9.61 -6.91 -5.49
C ALA A 44 -9.11 -6.01 -4.35
N GLU A 45 -9.99 -5.13 -3.89
CA GLU A 45 -9.85 -4.36 -2.65
C GLU A 45 -10.96 -4.84 -1.71
N LEU A 46 -10.58 -5.27 -0.50
CA LEU A 46 -11.54 -5.77 0.47
C LEU A 46 -12.37 -4.61 1.07
N PRO A 47 -13.64 -4.87 1.41
CA PRO A 47 -14.52 -3.86 1.99
C PRO A 47 -14.01 -3.37 3.34
N GLU A 48 -14.48 -2.18 3.74
CA GLU A 48 -14.20 -1.49 5.02
C GLU A 48 -12.76 -1.00 5.19
N THR A 49 -11.79 -1.88 5.05
CA THR A 49 -10.38 -1.64 5.42
C THR A 49 -9.47 -1.41 4.21
N GLY A 50 -9.93 -1.75 2.99
CA GLY A 50 -9.22 -1.44 1.76
C GLY A 50 -7.97 -2.28 1.52
N GLU A 51 -7.84 -3.46 2.15
CA GLU A 51 -6.73 -4.36 1.86
C GLU A 51 -6.76 -4.81 0.41
N ARG A 52 -5.58 -4.86 -0.20
CA ARG A 52 -5.44 -5.45 -1.53
C ARG A 52 -5.46 -6.96 -1.39
N PHE A 53 -6.33 -7.60 -2.16
CA PHE A 53 -6.46 -9.04 -2.28
C PHE A 53 -6.03 -9.46 -3.68
N GLU A 54 -5.04 -10.35 -3.78
CA GLU A 54 -4.58 -10.95 -5.03
C GLU A 54 -4.69 -12.46 -4.93
N CYS A 55 -5.27 -13.10 -5.93
CA CYS A 55 -5.47 -14.55 -5.92
C CYS A 55 -5.23 -15.21 -7.28
N LEU A 56 -4.79 -16.47 -7.21
CA LEU A 56 -4.73 -17.44 -8.29
C LEU A 56 -5.54 -18.71 -7.96
N LEU A 57 -6.28 -19.23 -8.94
CA LEU A 57 -6.92 -20.55 -8.93
C LEU A 57 -6.23 -21.53 -9.90
N PRO A 58 -6.50 -22.85 -9.77
CA PRO A 58 -6.15 -23.81 -10.81
C PRO A 58 -6.71 -23.40 -12.19
N PRO A 59 -5.98 -23.68 -13.29
CA PRO A 59 -4.76 -24.50 -13.35
C PRO A 59 -3.44 -23.74 -13.13
N VAL A 60 -3.46 -22.42 -12.88
CA VAL A 60 -2.23 -21.62 -12.73
C VAL A 60 -1.45 -22.01 -11.47
N VAL A 61 -2.16 -22.46 -10.45
CA VAL A 61 -1.61 -22.98 -9.19
C VAL A 61 -2.23 -24.36 -8.90
N ILE A 62 -1.54 -25.19 -8.12
CA ILE A 62 -1.99 -26.57 -7.78
C ILE A 62 -3.27 -26.54 -6.92
N ALA A 63 -3.35 -25.58 -6.00
CA ALA A 63 -4.50 -25.32 -5.14
C ALA A 63 -4.70 -23.80 -5.02
N PRO A 64 -5.90 -23.31 -4.66
CA PRO A 64 -6.17 -21.88 -4.50
C PRO A 64 -5.14 -21.20 -3.61
N ALA A 65 -4.57 -20.09 -4.09
CA ALA A 65 -3.57 -19.31 -3.36
C ALA A 65 -3.92 -17.83 -3.43
N PHE A 66 -3.77 -17.11 -2.32
CA PHE A 66 -4.03 -15.68 -2.27
C PHE A 66 -3.12 -14.96 -1.28
N ALA A 67 -2.94 -13.66 -1.51
CA ALA A 67 -2.20 -12.75 -0.65
C ALA A 67 -3.09 -11.55 -0.31
N ILE A 68 -3.07 -11.16 0.96
CA ILE A 68 -3.76 -9.97 1.46
C ILE A 68 -2.69 -8.99 1.93
N ARG A 69 -2.62 -7.83 1.29
CA ARG A 69 -1.71 -6.75 1.66
C ARG A 69 -2.48 -5.66 2.38
N LYS A 70 -2.14 -5.47 3.64
CA LYS A 70 -2.73 -4.43 4.48
C LYS A 70 -2.19 -3.04 4.10
N PRO A 71 -3.04 -2.00 4.16
CA PRO A 71 -2.57 -0.62 4.09
C PRO A 71 -1.55 -0.34 5.20
N ALA A 72 -0.68 0.64 4.97
CA ALA A 72 0.19 1.13 6.03
C ALA A 72 -0.66 1.73 7.17
N VAL A 73 -0.44 1.26 8.39
CA VAL A 73 -1.21 1.71 9.57
C VAL A 73 -0.69 3.04 10.12
N ALA A 74 0.58 3.36 9.88
CA ALA A 74 1.22 4.57 10.39
C ALA A 74 1.99 5.31 9.28
N VAL A 75 1.81 6.63 9.23
CA VAL A 75 2.66 7.53 8.44
C VAL A 75 3.86 7.90 9.30
N PHE A 76 5.05 7.51 8.88
CA PHE A 76 6.30 7.99 9.49
C PHE A 76 6.55 9.43 9.03
N THR A 77 6.76 10.34 9.97
CA THR A 77 7.08 11.74 9.68
C THR A 77 8.58 11.91 9.41
N LEU A 78 8.98 13.02 8.78
CA LEU A 78 10.41 13.34 8.67
C LEU A 78 11.10 13.44 10.05
N ALA A 79 10.37 13.81 11.11
CA ALA A 79 10.91 13.82 12.46
C ALA A 79 11.23 12.40 12.96
N ASP A 80 10.42 11.40 12.61
CA ASP A 80 10.67 10.00 12.94
C ASP A 80 11.89 9.45 12.19
N TYR A 81 12.09 9.86 10.94
CA TYR A 81 13.30 9.54 10.17
C TYR A 81 14.57 10.13 10.81
N VAL A 82 14.48 11.35 11.36
CA VAL A 82 15.59 11.96 12.11
C VAL A 82 15.83 11.24 13.44
N ALA A 83 14.77 10.94 14.18
CA ALA A 83 14.85 10.26 15.47
C ALA A 83 15.44 8.84 15.35
N SER A 84 15.15 8.15 14.24
CA SER A 84 15.70 6.82 13.92
C SER A 84 17.09 6.87 13.26
N GLY A 85 17.62 8.05 12.96
CA GLY A 85 18.93 8.23 12.32
C GLY A 85 18.99 7.82 10.85
N ILE A 86 17.84 7.60 10.19
CA ILE A 86 17.77 7.26 8.76
C ILE A 86 18.17 8.48 7.91
N VAL A 87 17.79 9.69 8.35
CA VAL A 87 18.22 10.95 7.76
C VAL A 87 18.76 11.88 8.83
N THR A 88 19.68 12.77 8.47
CA THR A 88 20.12 13.83 9.38
C THR A 88 19.08 14.93 9.48
N ARG A 89 19.15 15.75 10.53
CA ARG A 89 18.31 16.95 10.67
C ARG A 89 18.46 17.89 9.47
N GLU A 90 19.70 18.11 9.03
CA GLU A 90 20.02 18.96 7.88
C GLU A 90 19.37 18.45 6.58
N GLN A 91 19.38 17.12 6.35
CA GLN A 91 18.71 16.52 5.20
C GLN A 91 17.18 16.68 5.27
N ALA A 92 16.59 16.50 6.45
CA ALA A 92 15.15 16.72 6.64
C ALA A 92 14.76 18.19 6.41
N ASP A 93 15.57 19.14 6.87
CA ASP A 93 15.32 20.57 6.67
C ASP A 93 15.50 20.99 5.21
N LEU A 94 16.45 20.39 4.49
CA LEU A 94 16.59 20.59 3.04
C LEU A 94 15.35 20.09 2.29
N LEU A 95 14.79 18.94 2.66
CA LEU A 95 13.54 18.43 2.08
C LEU A 95 12.36 19.37 2.37
N ARG A 96 12.24 19.88 3.60
CA ARG A 96 11.19 20.86 3.95
C ARG A 96 11.31 22.14 3.13
N LEU A 97 12.53 22.65 2.95
CA LEU A 97 12.78 23.84 2.14
C LEU A 97 12.42 23.59 0.67
N ALA A 98 12.78 22.42 0.12
CA ALA A 98 12.43 22.04 -1.24
C ALA A 98 10.90 21.93 -1.44
N LEU A 99 10.17 21.38 -0.47
CA LEU A 99 8.72 21.33 -0.49
C LEU A 99 8.10 22.74 -0.44
N ALA A 100 8.59 23.61 0.45
CA ALA A 100 8.12 25.00 0.55
C ALA A 100 8.40 25.80 -0.75
N ALA A 101 9.50 25.50 -1.42
CA ALA A 101 9.84 26.07 -2.73
C ALA A 101 9.07 25.43 -3.90
N ARG A 102 8.22 24.43 -3.65
CA ARG A 102 7.49 23.63 -4.66
C ARG A 102 8.40 23.00 -5.71
N SER A 103 9.57 22.54 -5.28
CA SER A 103 10.51 21.81 -6.13
C SER A 103 9.94 20.45 -6.52
N ASN A 104 10.28 19.99 -7.73
CA ASN A 104 9.99 18.63 -8.15
C ASN A 104 10.91 17.65 -7.41
N ILE A 105 10.34 16.68 -6.71
CA ILE A 105 11.07 15.68 -5.93
C ILE A 105 10.74 14.29 -6.47
N LEU A 106 11.79 13.50 -6.77
CA LEU A 106 11.67 12.10 -7.15
C LEU A 106 12.25 11.22 -6.04
N VAL A 107 11.43 10.33 -5.48
CA VAL A 107 11.87 9.32 -4.52
C VAL A 107 12.17 8.01 -5.26
N ALA A 108 13.45 7.63 -5.33
CA ALA A 108 13.92 6.46 -6.07
C ALA A 108 14.63 5.43 -5.16
N GLY A 109 14.73 4.18 -5.61
CA GLY A 109 15.28 3.06 -4.85
C GLY A 109 14.69 1.70 -5.26
N GLY A 110 15.31 0.61 -4.80
CA GLY A 110 14.89 -0.76 -5.09
C GLY A 110 13.49 -1.11 -4.57
N THR A 111 12.97 -2.27 -4.96
CA THR A 111 11.70 -2.78 -4.41
C THR A 111 11.83 -2.95 -2.89
N SER A 112 10.78 -2.59 -2.14
CA SER A 112 10.75 -2.70 -0.67
C SER A 112 11.76 -1.83 0.12
N THR A 113 12.37 -0.81 -0.49
CA THR A 113 13.32 0.08 0.22
C THR A 113 12.68 1.32 0.87
N GLY A 114 11.36 1.33 1.09
CA GLY A 114 10.66 2.41 1.81
C GLY A 114 10.35 3.67 0.99
N LYS A 115 10.32 3.60 -0.34
CA LYS A 115 10.01 4.76 -1.22
C LYS A 115 8.64 5.38 -0.93
N THR A 116 7.60 4.55 -0.93
CA THR A 116 6.23 5.00 -0.64
C THR A 116 6.14 5.56 0.78
N THR A 117 6.84 4.94 1.74
CA THR A 117 6.93 5.41 3.12
C THR A 117 7.52 6.81 3.23
N LEU A 118 8.64 7.08 2.55
CA LEU A 118 9.24 8.43 2.52
C LEU A 118 8.32 9.42 1.79
N THR A 119 7.65 8.98 0.72
CA THR A 119 6.69 9.84 0.00
C THR A 119 5.53 10.25 0.92
N ASN A 120 5.02 9.35 1.75
CA ASN A 120 4.01 9.66 2.77
C ASN A 120 4.52 10.65 3.83
N ALA A 121 5.79 10.55 4.23
CA ALA A 121 6.42 11.52 5.13
C ALA A 121 6.44 12.93 4.52
N LEU A 122 6.77 13.04 3.23
CA LEU A 122 6.76 14.31 2.50
C LEU A 122 5.34 14.85 2.31
N LEU A 123 4.37 13.98 1.99
CA LEU A 123 2.96 14.35 1.89
C LEU A 123 2.39 14.86 3.22
N ALA A 124 2.86 14.34 4.35
CA ALA A 124 2.48 14.82 5.67
C ALA A 124 2.97 16.27 5.94
N GLU A 125 4.13 16.65 5.39
CA GLU A 125 4.59 18.05 5.44
C GLU A 125 3.77 18.93 4.48
N VAL A 126 3.47 18.45 3.27
CA VAL A 126 2.60 19.17 2.30
C VAL A 126 1.19 19.39 2.87
N ALA A 127 0.64 18.42 3.60
CA ALA A 127 -0.68 18.51 4.21
C ALA A 127 -0.82 19.63 5.25
N ARG A 128 0.30 20.19 5.74
CA ARG A 128 0.32 21.36 6.64
C ARG A 128 0.16 22.69 5.91
N THR A 129 0.13 22.67 4.58
CA THR A 129 -0.04 23.86 3.73
C THR A 129 -1.49 23.99 3.24
N ALA A 130 -1.77 25.06 2.48
CA ALA A 130 -3.04 25.26 1.80
C ALA A 130 -3.04 24.77 0.34
N ASP A 131 -2.00 24.02 -0.08
CA ASP A 131 -1.86 23.58 -1.45
C ASP A 131 -2.93 22.53 -1.82
N ARG A 132 -3.32 22.53 -3.10
CA ARG A 132 -4.16 21.48 -3.68
C ARG A 132 -3.31 20.27 -4.02
N VAL A 133 -3.71 19.10 -3.56
CA VAL A 133 -3.01 17.83 -3.80
C VAL A 133 -3.85 16.96 -4.72
N VAL A 134 -3.22 16.43 -5.78
CA VAL A 134 -3.81 15.40 -6.64
C VAL A 134 -2.92 14.16 -6.57
N LEU A 135 -3.45 13.07 -6.04
CA LEU A 135 -2.77 11.78 -6.00
C LEU A 135 -3.24 10.91 -7.17
N ILE A 136 -2.31 10.21 -7.80
CA ILE A 136 -2.59 9.28 -8.90
C ILE A 136 -1.80 8.01 -8.61
N GLU A 137 -2.51 6.91 -8.35
CA GLU A 137 -1.88 5.63 -8.01
C GLU A 137 -2.59 4.45 -8.67
N ASP A 138 -1.86 3.38 -8.97
CA ASP A 138 -2.44 2.10 -9.38
C ASP A 138 -3.04 1.36 -8.16
N THR A 139 -2.31 1.35 -7.04
CA THR A 139 -2.74 0.80 -5.76
C THR A 139 -2.72 1.91 -4.74
N ARG A 140 -3.77 2.05 -3.92
CA ARG A 140 -3.83 3.07 -2.87
C ARG A 140 -2.82 2.74 -1.77
N GLU A 141 -1.73 3.48 -1.75
CA GLU A 141 -0.70 3.37 -0.70
C GLU A 141 -0.35 4.73 -0.10
N LEU A 142 -0.57 5.82 -0.85
CA LEU A 142 -0.31 7.15 -0.39
C LEU A 142 -1.37 7.63 0.60
N GLN A 143 -0.89 8.26 1.66
CA GLN A 143 -1.69 8.80 2.75
C GLN A 143 -1.43 10.30 2.84
N CYS A 144 -2.46 11.09 2.55
CA CYS A 144 -2.37 12.55 2.60
C CYS A 144 -3.58 13.12 3.35
N ALA A 145 -3.33 13.96 4.34
CA ALA A 145 -4.36 14.63 5.14
C ALA A 145 -4.65 16.07 4.67
N ALA A 146 -4.16 16.46 3.49
CA ALA A 146 -4.38 17.80 2.96
C ALA A 146 -5.90 18.07 2.79
N PRO A 147 -6.42 19.22 3.25
CA PRO A 147 -7.85 19.52 3.13
C PRO A 147 -8.37 19.57 1.68
N ASN A 148 -7.52 19.99 0.74
CA ASN A 148 -7.85 20.11 -0.68
C ASN A 148 -7.23 18.95 -1.49
N LEU A 149 -7.72 17.74 -1.25
CA LEU A 149 -7.22 16.50 -1.83
C LEU A 149 -8.17 15.92 -2.89
N VAL A 150 -7.62 15.52 -4.03
CA VAL A 150 -8.28 14.63 -5.00
C VAL A 150 -7.43 13.39 -5.19
N SER A 151 -7.99 12.21 -4.93
CA SER A 151 -7.31 10.92 -5.13
C SER A 151 -7.88 10.20 -6.35
N LEU A 152 -7.04 9.98 -7.35
CA LEU A 152 -7.35 9.29 -8.60
C LEU A 152 -6.69 7.91 -8.60
N ARG A 153 -7.36 6.95 -9.24
CA ARG A 153 -6.87 5.59 -9.44
C ARG A 153 -6.90 5.23 -10.90
N THR A 154 -5.87 4.57 -11.39
CA THR A 154 -5.88 3.96 -12.73
C THR A 154 -6.75 2.70 -12.71
N ARG A 155 -7.28 2.30 -13.88
CA ARG A 155 -8.05 1.07 -14.08
C ARG A 155 -7.30 0.14 -15.00
#